data_AF-A0A914EAD2-F1
#
_entry.id   AF-A0A914EAD2-F1
#
_cell.length_a   1.000
_cell.length_b   1.000
_cell.length_c   1.000
_cell.angle_alpha   90.00
_cell.angle_beta   90.00
_cell.angle_gamma   90.00
#
_symmetry.space_group_name_H-M   'P 1'
#
loop_
_entity.id
_entity.type
_entity.pdbx_description
1 polymer ?
#
loop_
_entity_poly.entity_id
_entity_poly.type
_entity_poly.pdbx_seq_one_letter_code
_entity_poly.pdbx_strand_id
1 'polypeptide(L)'
;MLSKFMCHGICMNPQREPDQSYDRAQSCGHVDGSLATIDFGPMNDADLDGHFSMLSKHNGGGPNVCSEFWVDWFLAWGGKPKGLNIGTVIDNLNHMYYVNNASVNIYMIHGGTNFGFMNGASVITSYDYGAAIAENGNITNLYVAISSWIKNNITGWPQPPLAIPANPPVTNYGQVILKRLGTNLLSTLSQIQEPCTQSQDPLTFVQVDHGLGYVLYTMTLKAGGKTLVAPNIRDYGYVFINEQAAFQPGVFVGTFSASAFTDTFFNSTGWGKGQLFVNGFNVGRYWA
;
A
#
# COMPACT_ATOMS: atom_id res chain seq x y z
N MET A 1 20.51 15.29 -20.34
CA MET A 1 20.12 14.03 -21.02
C MET A 1 19.30 13.10 -20.10
N LEU A 2 18.41 13.64 -19.24
CA LEU A 2 17.63 12.86 -18.26
C LEU A 2 16.13 12.79 -18.58
N SER A 3 15.70 13.17 -19.80
CA SER A 3 14.30 13.49 -20.08
C SER A 3 13.43 12.33 -20.56
N LYS A 4 13.91 11.08 -20.60
CA LYS A 4 13.10 9.92 -21.08
C LYS A 4 13.48 8.60 -20.40
N PHE A 5 13.24 8.51 -19.10
CA PHE A 5 13.13 7.20 -18.42
C PHE A 5 11.65 6.79 -18.47
N MET A 6 11.34 5.60 -18.98
CA MET A 6 10.05 4.97 -18.74
C MET A 6 10.29 3.69 -17.98
N CYS A 7 9.82 3.67 -16.73
CA CYS A 7 9.63 2.44 -16.00
C CYS A 7 8.31 1.85 -16.49
N HIS A 8 8.38 0.69 -17.13
CA HIS A 8 7.24 -0.05 -17.67
C HIS A 8 6.47 0.63 -18.82
N GLY A 9 5.98 -0.21 -19.72
CA GLY A 9 4.81 0.16 -20.48
C GLY A 9 3.60 -0.71 -20.15
N ILE A 10 2.47 -0.18 -20.56
CA ILE A 10 1.15 -0.26 -19.92
C ILE A 10 0.46 -1.64 -20.08
N CYS A 11 1.19 -2.68 -20.42
CA CYS A 11 0.61 -3.92 -20.98
C CYS A 11 0.61 -5.14 -20.05
N MET A 12 1.07 -5.04 -18.80
CA MET A 12 0.97 -6.16 -17.85
C MET A 12 -0.08 -5.94 -16.76
N ASN A 13 -0.93 -6.96 -16.59
CA ASN A 13 -1.65 -7.25 -15.35
C ASN A 13 -0.96 -8.47 -14.71
N PRO A 14 -0.05 -8.27 -13.74
CA PRO A 14 0.74 -9.36 -13.14
C PRO A 14 -0.11 -10.45 -12.46
N GLN A 15 -1.39 -10.19 -12.18
CA GLN A 15 -2.26 -11.12 -11.46
C GLN A 15 -3.00 -12.13 -12.35
N ARG A 16 -2.94 -12.04 -13.68
CA ARG A 16 -3.74 -12.89 -14.57
C ARG A 16 -2.95 -13.79 -15.52
N GLU A 17 -1.64 -13.58 -15.67
CA GLU A 17 -0.87 -14.15 -16.76
C GLU A 17 0.57 -14.46 -16.29
N PRO A 18 0.79 -15.47 -15.41
CA PRO A 18 2.12 -15.76 -14.85
C PRO A 18 3.17 -16.23 -15.88
N ASP A 19 2.73 -16.54 -17.10
CA ASP A 19 3.47 -17.22 -18.16
C ASP A 19 3.38 -16.53 -19.54
N GLN A 20 2.66 -15.41 -19.67
CA GLN A 20 2.77 -14.54 -20.85
C GLN A 20 3.97 -13.60 -20.72
N SER A 21 5.13 -14.24 -20.88
CA SER A 21 6.51 -13.74 -21.08
C SER A 21 6.70 -12.23 -20.90
N TYR A 22 7.57 -11.84 -19.97
CA TYR A 22 8.20 -10.52 -19.89
C TYR A 22 8.56 -9.90 -21.26
N ASP A 23 8.90 -10.72 -22.26
CA ASP A 23 9.11 -10.30 -23.65
C ASP A 23 7.92 -9.56 -24.28
N ARG A 24 6.69 -10.00 -24.00
CA ARG A 24 5.46 -9.32 -24.44
C ARG A 24 5.28 -7.99 -23.72
N ALA A 25 5.54 -7.96 -22.41
CA ALA A 25 5.45 -6.73 -21.62
C ALA A 25 6.41 -5.66 -22.15
N GLN A 26 7.65 -6.08 -22.44
CA GLN A 26 8.66 -5.23 -23.02
C GLN A 26 8.30 -4.81 -24.45
N SER A 27 7.84 -5.74 -25.29
CA SER A 27 7.45 -5.44 -26.67
C SER A 27 6.27 -4.48 -26.78
N CYS A 28 5.27 -4.59 -25.89
CA CYS A 28 4.10 -3.73 -25.93
C CYS A 28 4.31 -2.42 -25.15
N GLY A 29 5.22 -2.42 -24.18
CA GLY A 29 5.46 -1.29 -23.31
C GLY A 29 6.62 -0.39 -23.72
N HIS A 30 7.52 -0.88 -24.56
CA HIS A 30 8.66 -0.13 -25.06
C HIS A 30 8.21 1.03 -25.96
N VAL A 31 8.93 2.15 -25.85
CA VAL A 31 8.80 3.27 -26.78
C VAL A 31 10.17 3.60 -27.34
N ASP A 32 10.24 3.66 -28.67
CA ASP A 32 11.48 3.92 -29.40
C ASP A 32 12.20 5.18 -28.89
N GLY A 33 13.51 5.03 -28.66
CA GLY A 33 14.35 6.12 -28.16
C GLY A 33 14.18 6.44 -26.67
N SER A 34 13.47 5.59 -25.90
CA SER A 34 13.50 5.59 -24.43
C SER A 34 14.32 4.42 -23.89
N LEU A 35 14.90 4.58 -22.70
CA LEU A 35 15.58 3.49 -22.03
C LEU A 35 14.54 2.54 -21.43
N ALA A 36 14.62 1.27 -21.81
CA ALA A 36 13.87 0.19 -21.18
C ALA A 36 14.58 -0.28 -19.90
N THR A 37 13.80 -0.63 -18.89
CA THR A 37 14.24 -1.25 -17.63
C THR A 37 13.36 -2.47 -17.34
N ILE A 38 13.72 -3.26 -16.32
CA ILE A 38 12.96 -4.45 -15.94
C ILE A 38 12.70 -4.49 -14.43
N ASP A 39 11.64 -5.15 -14.01
CA ASP A 39 11.25 -5.28 -12.61
C ASP A 39 11.05 -6.74 -12.27
N PHE A 40 11.50 -7.16 -11.09
CA PHE A 40 11.37 -8.53 -10.61
C PHE A 40 11.67 -8.64 -9.11
N GLY A 41 11.32 -9.78 -8.49
CA GLY A 41 11.69 -10.10 -7.11
C GLY A 41 12.86 -11.10 -7.00
N PRO A 42 13.26 -11.48 -5.78
CA PRO A 42 14.31 -12.47 -5.56
C PRO A 42 14.04 -13.82 -6.23
N MET A 43 15.05 -14.40 -6.89
CA MET A 43 14.98 -15.66 -7.63
C MET A 43 16.36 -16.36 -7.69
N ASN A 44 16.48 -17.44 -8.46
CA ASN A 44 17.79 -18.07 -8.72
C ASN A 44 18.55 -17.32 -9.84
N ASP A 45 19.86 -17.50 -9.91
CA ASP A 45 20.74 -16.78 -10.84
C ASP A 45 20.37 -16.99 -12.32
N ALA A 46 19.94 -18.20 -12.70
CA ALA A 46 19.60 -18.51 -14.09
C ALA A 46 18.36 -17.74 -14.55
N ASP A 47 17.33 -17.66 -13.71
CA ASP A 47 16.13 -16.87 -14.00
C ASP A 47 16.46 -15.37 -14.03
N LEU A 48 17.31 -14.90 -13.11
CA LEU A 48 17.76 -13.51 -13.03
C LEU A 48 18.52 -13.11 -14.31
N ASP A 49 19.48 -13.91 -14.75
CA ASP A 49 20.20 -13.71 -16.01
C ASP A 49 19.25 -13.73 -17.23
N GLY A 50 18.20 -14.56 -17.16
CA GLY A 50 17.12 -14.58 -18.13
C GLY A 50 16.41 -13.23 -18.26
N HIS A 51 16.15 -12.53 -17.15
CA HIS A 51 15.51 -11.20 -17.16
C HIS A 51 16.38 -10.16 -17.88
N PHE A 52 17.67 -10.08 -17.59
CA PHE A 52 18.56 -9.14 -18.31
C PHE A 52 18.81 -9.54 -19.76
N SER A 53 18.85 -10.85 -20.06
CA SER A 53 18.92 -11.33 -21.43
C SER A 53 17.68 -10.90 -22.24
N MET A 54 16.49 -10.93 -21.65
CA MET A 54 15.27 -10.39 -22.26
C MET A 54 15.35 -8.87 -22.43
N LEU A 55 15.76 -8.13 -21.39
CA LEU A 55 15.91 -6.68 -21.45
C LEU A 55 16.84 -6.25 -22.59
N SER A 56 17.94 -6.97 -22.80
CA SER A 56 18.94 -6.66 -23.84
C SER A 56 18.38 -6.61 -25.27
N LYS A 57 17.26 -7.32 -25.52
CA LYS A 57 16.57 -7.32 -26.83
C LYS A 57 15.83 -6.02 -27.11
N HIS A 58 15.46 -5.29 -26.05
CA HIS A 58 14.56 -4.13 -26.10
C HIS A 58 15.23 -2.83 -25.64
N ASN A 59 16.38 -2.90 -24.96
CA ASN A 59 17.06 -1.73 -24.39
C ASN A 59 18.06 -1.03 -25.34
N GLY A 60 18.20 -1.53 -26.59
CA GLY A 60 19.05 -0.91 -27.61
C GLY A 60 20.54 -0.84 -27.26
N GLY A 61 21.04 -1.77 -26.44
CA GLY A 61 22.42 -1.75 -25.93
C GLY A 61 22.62 -0.80 -24.74
N GLY A 62 21.53 -0.30 -24.15
CA GLY A 62 21.56 0.45 -22.90
C GLY A 62 22.01 -0.38 -21.69
N PRO A 63 22.23 0.26 -20.52
CA PRO A 63 22.64 -0.44 -19.31
C PRO A 63 21.57 -1.42 -18.82
N ASN A 64 22.01 -2.45 -18.09
CA ASN A 64 21.09 -3.28 -17.31
C ASN A 64 20.58 -2.49 -16.10
N VAL A 65 19.26 -2.37 -15.98
CA VAL A 65 18.63 -1.65 -14.86
C VAL A 65 17.43 -2.45 -14.39
N CYS A 66 17.48 -2.88 -13.12
CA CYS A 66 16.31 -3.34 -12.38
C CYS A 66 15.66 -2.14 -11.69
N SER A 67 14.56 -1.61 -12.26
CA SER A 67 13.91 -0.38 -11.76
C SER A 67 13.05 -0.62 -10.51
N GLU A 68 12.58 -1.83 -10.31
CA GLU A 68 11.92 -2.27 -9.07
C GLU A 68 12.36 -3.70 -8.74
N PHE A 69 13.23 -3.82 -7.75
CA PHE A 69 13.57 -5.09 -7.14
C PHE A 69 12.66 -5.34 -5.94
N TRP A 70 11.60 -6.13 -6.13
CA TRP A 70 10.56 -6.37 -5.13
C TRP A 70 11.04 -7.32 -4.04
N VAL A 71 11.60 -6.77 -2.95
CA VAL A 71 12.21 -7.59 -1.88
C VAL A 71 11.19 -8.43 -1.13
N ASP A 72 9.97 -7.93 -0.95
CA ASP A 72 8.82 -8.67 -0.45
C ASP A 72 7.55 -8.05 -1.09
N TRP A 73 6.41 -8.01 -0.39
CA TRP A 73 5.14 -7.61 -0.99
C TRP A 73 4.22 -6.83 -0.03
N PHE A 74 3.31 -6.05 -0.59
CA PHE A 74 2.25 -5.41 0.18
C PHE A 74 1.24 -6.44 0.72
N LEU A 75 0.53 -6.06 1.78
CA LEU A 75 -0.53 -6.90 2.35
C LEU A 75 -1.91 -6.46 1.88
N ALA A 76 -2.74 -7.44 1.54
CA ALA A 76 -4.17 -7.24 1.32
C ALA A 76 -4.98 -7.53 2.59
N TRP A 77 -6.18 -6.96 2.73
CA TRP A 77 -7.08 -7.24 3.85
C TRP A 77 -7.38 -8.74 3.96
N GLY A 78 -7.16 -9.33 5.14
CA GLY A 78 -7.27 -10.77 5.40
C GLY A 78 -6.10 -11.63 4.89
N GLY A 79 -5.10 -11.00 4.25
CA GLY A 79 -3.89 -11.66 3.78
C GLY A 79 -2.89 -11.97 4.90
N LYS A 80 -1.88 -12.78 4.57
CA LYS A 80 -0.73 -13.07 5.43
C LYS A 80 0.55 -12.61 4.74
N PRO A 81 1.59 -12.22 5.49
CA PRO A 81 2.91 -11.94 4.92
C PRO A 81 3.41 -13.12 4.10
N LYS A 82 3.96 -12.83 2.92
CA LYS A 82 4.55 -13.85 2.05
C LYS A 82 5.83 -14.41 2.67
N GLY A 83 6.58 -13.55 3.35
CA GLY A 83 7.84 -13.90 4.00
C GLY A 83 9.03 -13.68 3.08
N LEU A 84 10.12 -13.21 3.66
CA LEU A 84 11.33 -12.78 2.96
C LEU A 84 12.52 -13.69 3.28
N ASN A 85 13.24 -14.13 2.25
CA ASN A 85 14.56 -14.72 2.40
C ASN A 85 15.65 -13.67 2.15
N ILE A 86 16.22 -13.13 3.24
CA ILE A 86 17.26 -12.10 3.18
C ILE A 86 18.50 -12.60 2.43
N GLY A 87 18.86 -13.88 2.56
CA GLY A 87 20.01 -14.47 1.86
C GLY A 87 19.86 -14.35 0.34
N THR A 88 18.72 -14.80 -0.19
CA THR A 88 18.42 -14.70 -1.63
C THR A 88 18.43 -13.24 -2.12
N VAL A 89 17.94 -12.29 -1.31
CA VAL A 89 18.01 -10.86 -1.64
C VAL A 89 19.45 -10.40 -1.80
N ILE A 90 20.33 -10.73 -0.85
CA ILE A 90 21.75 -10.33 -0.90
C ILE A 90 22.48 -11.03 -2.05
N ASP A 91 22.21 -12.31 -2.29
CA ASP A 91 22.81 -13.07 -3.38
C ASP A 91 22.44 -12.45 -4.74
N ASN A 92 21.15 -12.12 -4.95
CA ASN A 92 20.69 -11.45 -6.17
C ASN A 92 21.28 -10.04 -6.31
N LEU A 93 21.37 -9.24 -5.24
CA LEU A 93 22.03 -7.91 -5.29
C LEU A 93 23.50 -8.05 -5.69
N ASN A 94 24.20 -9.03 -5.13
CA ASN A 94 25.59 -9.31 -5.44
C ASN A 94 25.77 -9.76 -6.90
N HIS A 95 24.91 -10.67 -7.38
CA HIS A 95 24.92 -11.17 -8.76
C HIS A 95 24.61 -10.05 -9.77
N MET A 96 23.57 -9.26 -9.52
CA MET A 96 23.24 -8.08 -10.33
C MET A 96 24.42 -7.12 -10.46
N TYR A 97 25.11 -6.84 -9.36
CA TYR A 97 26.25 -5.91 -9.35
C TYR A 97 27.47 -6.48 -10.08
N TYR A 98 27.90 -7.71 -9.73
CA TYR A 98 29.17 -8.27 -10.19
C TYR A 98 29.11 -9.02 -11.53
N VAL A 99 27.99 -9.68 -11.81
CA VAL A 99 27.84 -10.53 -12.99
C VAL A 99 27.09 -9.77 -14.09
N ASN A 100 25.97 -9.14 -13.77
CA ASN A 100 25.16 -8.46 -14.78
C ASN A 100 25.55 -7.01 -15.03
N ASN A 101 26.46 -6.44 -14.22
CA ASN A 101 26.81 -5.02 -14.24
C ASN A 101 25.55 -4.12 -14.25
N ALA A 102 24.58 -4.47 -13.41
CA ALA A 102 23.26 -3.87 -13.38
C ALA A 102 23.13 -2.80 -12.29
N SER A 103 22.38 -1.74 -12.59
CA SER A 103 21.85 -0.82 -11.58
C SER A 103 20.56 -1.39 -10.99
N VAL A 104 20.32 -1.15 -9.70
CA VAL A 104 19.15 -1.67 -8.99
C VAL A 104 18.49 -0.59 -8.13
N ASN A 105 17.16 -0.57 -8.14
CA ASN A 105 16.35 0.18 -7.18
C ASN A 105 15.55 -0.81 -6.32
N ILE A 106 15.72 -0.73 -5.00
CA ILE A 106 15.11 -1.67 -4.04
C ILE A 106 13.69 -1.22 -3.72
N TYR A 107 12.70 -1.99 -4.15
CA TYR A 107 11.29 -1.72 -3.93
C TYR A 107 10.73 -2.68 -2.86
N MET A 108 10.39 -2.24 -1.64
CA MET A 108 10.61 -0.93 -1.04
C MET A 108 11.81 -0.97 -0.11
N ILE A 109 12.65 0.07 -0.14
CA ILE A 109 13.63 0.29 0.94
C ILE A 109 12.94 0.76 2.23
N HIS A 110 11.91 1.59 2.10
CA HIS A 110 10.98 2.01 3.14
C HIS A 110 9.61 2.22 2.50
N GLY A 111 8.59 1.50 2.94
CA GLY A 111 7.25 1.64 2.36
C GLY A 111 6.33 2.61 3.13
N GLY A 112 6.33 2.57 4.47
CA GLY A 112 5.58 3.50 5.31
C GLY A 112 4.09 3.13 5.43
N THR A 113 3.20 4.12 5.32
CA THR A 113 1.77 3.98 5.60
C THR A 113 0.91 4.63 4.51
N ASN A 114 -0.13 3.92 4.08
CA ASN A 114 -1.22 4.44 3.25
C ASN A 114 -2.23 5.22 4.12
N PHE A 115 -1.86 6.42 4.58
CA PHE A 115 -2.72 7.22 5.45
C PHE A 115 -4.09 7.54 4.83
N GLY A 116 -5.07 7.80 5.70
CA GLY A 116 -6.41 8.18 5.31
C GLY A 116 -7.12 7.18 4.39
N PHE A 117 -7.49 7.65 3.20
CA PHE A 117 -8.19 6.86 2.18
C PHE A 117 -7.31 6.51 0.98
N MET A 118 -5.99 6.64 1.12
CA MET A 118 -5.03 6.57 0.00
C MET A 118 -4.60 5.16 -0.40
N ASN A 119 -5.05 4.11 0.30
CA ASN A 119 -4.75 2.73 -0.10
C ASN A 119 -5.36 2.39 -1.46
N GLY A 120 -4.62 1.61 -2.24
CA GLY A 120 -5.16 0.92 -3.40
C GLY A 120 -6.22 -0.11 -3.02
N ALA A 121 -6.97 -0.58 -4.02
CA ALA A 121 -8.01 -1.59 -3.80
C ALA A 121 -7.42 -2.82 -3.09
N SER A 122 -8.09 -3.25 -2.02
CA SER A 122 -7.72 -4.40 -1.19
C SER A 122 -6.43 -4.27 -0.38
N VAL A 123 -5.58 -3.25 -0.58
CA VAL A 123 -4.33 -3.06 0.18
C VAL A 123 -4.64 -2.52 1.58
N ILE A 124 -3.92 -3.02 2.60
CA ILE A 124 -4.09 -2.54 3.97
C ILE A 124 -3.48 -1.15 4.18
N THR A 125 -3.79 -0.54 5.33
CA THR A 125 -3.24 0.77 5.71
C THR A 125 -1.72 0.73 5.88
N SER A 126 -1.18 -0.30 6.53
CA SER A 126 0.26 -0.50 6.60
C SER A 126 0.82 -0.76 5.21
N TYR A 127 1.87 -0.03 4.84
CA TYR A 127 2.66 -0.29 3.64
C TYR A 127 4.09 -0.67 4.03
N ASP A 128 4.26 -1.34 5.18
CA ASP A 128 5.57 -1.82 5.68
C ASP A 128 6.36 -2.60 4.62
N TYR A 129 5.64 -3.41 3.83
CA TYR A 129 6.16 -4.13 2.67
C TYR A 129 7.21 -5.20 3.02
N GLY A 130 7.50 -5.50 4.30
CA GLY A 130 8.67 -6.33 4.66
C GLY A 130 10.00 -5.63 4.31
N ALA A 131 9.99 -4.30 4.23
CA ALA A 131 11.08 -3.49 3.73
C ALA A 131 12.33 -3.50 4.65
N ALA A 132 13.41 -2.92 4.13
CA ALA A 132 14.64 -2.74 4.90
C ALA A 132 14.43 -1.78 6.10
N ILE A 133 13.55 -0.79 5.92
CA ILE A 133 13.14 0.15 6.96
C ILE A 133 11.63 -0.04 7.17
N ALA A 134 11.26 -0.48 8.37
CA ALA A 134 9.87 -0.77 8.74
C ALA A 134 8.97 0.46 8.63
N GLU A 135 7.66 0.26 8.69
CA GLU A 135 6.64 1.33 8.62
C GLU A 135 6.92 2.50 9.57
N ASN A 136 7.38 2.21 10.79
CA ASN A 136 7.70 3.23 11.80
C ASN A 136 9.16 3.71 11.77
N GLY A 137 9.92 3.39 10.72
CA GLY A 137 11.33 3.79 10.60
C GLY A 137 12.32 2.86 11.32
N ASN A 138 11.89 1.76 11.93
CA ASN A 138 12.81 0.81 12.55
C ASN A 138 13.71 0.15 11.50
N ILE A 139 15.00 0.03 11.83
CA ILE A 139 15.97 -0.71 11.03
C ILE A 139 15.69 -2.21 11.17
N THR A 140 15.52 -2.90 10.04
CA THR A 140 15.31 -4.35 10.00
C THR A 140 16.62 -5.10 9.72
N ASN A 141 16.60 -6.43 9.88
CA ASN A 141 17.72 -7.28 9.52
C ASN A 141 18.08 -7.19 8.03
N LEU A 142 17.10 -6.87 7.16
CA LEU A 142 17.36 -6.67 5.74
C LEU A 142 18.23 -5.43 5.50
N TYR A 143 17.96 -4.30 6.18
CA TYR A 143 18.81 -3.11 6.07
C TYR A 143 20.24 -3.37 6.56
N VAL A 144 20.38 -4.07 7.69
CA VAL A 144 21.70 -4.46 8.22
C VAL A 144 22.46 -5.31 7.20
N ALA A 145 21.78 -6.26 6.55
CA ALA A 145 22.38 -7.12 5.54
C ALA A 145 22.79 -6.33 4.28
N ILE A 146 21.93 -5.46 3.76
CA ILE A 146 22.24 -4.60 2.60
C ILE A 146 23.42 -3.67 2.91
N SER A 147 23.40 -3.02 4.08
CA SER A 147 24.49 -2.13 4.52
C SER A 147 25.81 -2.88 4.64
N SER A 148 25.79 -4.10 5.21
CA SER A 148 26.98 -4.94 5.33
C SER A 148 27.50 -5.39 3.97
N TRP A 149 26.61 -5.75 3.05
CA TRP A 149 26.97 -6.11 1.68
C TRP A 149 27.64 -4.95 0.94
N ILE A 150 27.06 -3.74 0.95
CA ILE A 150 27.68 -2.58 0.32
C ILE A 150 29.07 -2.30 0.94
N LYS A 151 29.17 -2.34 2.27
CA LYS A 151 30.41 -2.00 2.97
C LYS A 151 31.53 -3.03 2.77
N ASN A 152 31.20 -4.32 2.79
CA ASN A 152 32.19 -5.39 2.83
C ASN A 152 32.41 -6.06 1.48
N ASN A 153 31.39 -6.09 0.63
CA ASN A 153 31.43 -6.81 -0.63
C ASN A 153 31.72 -5.88 -1.80
N ILE A 154 31.34 -4.60 -1.77
CA ILE A 154 31.58 -3.67 -2.89
C ILE A 154 32.89 -2.90 -2.69
N THR A 155 33.91 -3.25 -3.49
CA THR A 155 35.23 -2.60 -3.40
C THR A 155 35.21 -1.21 -4.02
N GLY A 156 35.74 -0.22 -3.30
CA GLY A 156 35.89 1.14 -3.81
C GLY A 156 34.59 1.93 -3.93
N TRP A 157 33.53 1.51 -3.22
CA TRP A 157 32.25 2.22 -3.23
C TRP A 157 32.43 3.68 -2.79
N PRO A 158 32.07 4.68 -3.61
CA PRO A 158 32.39 6.09 -3.33
C PRO A 158 31.71 6.65 -2.07
N GLN A 159 30.59 6.04 -1.64
CA GLN A 159 29.76 6.51 -0.54
C GLN A 159 29.40 5.34 0.39
N PRO A 160 30.37 4.83 1.18
CA PRO A 160 30.13 3.68 2.05
C PRO A 160 29.00 3.98 3.04
N PRO A 161 28.20 2.96 3.44
CA PRO A 161 27.11 3.16 4.38
C PRO A 161 27.59 3.80 5.68
N LEU A 162 26.82 4.78 6.15
CA LEU A 162 27.04 5.43 7.44
C LEU A 162 26.72 4.47 8.60
N ALA A 163 27.06 4.91 9.82
CA ALA A 163 26.65 4.20 11.03
C ALA A 163 25.11 4.08 11.08
N ILE A 164 24.63 2.90 11.45
CA ILE A 164 23.20 2.61 11.55
C ILE A 164 22.61 3.44 12.70
N PRO A 165 21.56 4.24 12.46
CA PRO A 165 20.92 5.05 13.50
C PRO A 165 20.17 4.17 14.51
N ALA A 166 19.92 4.71 15.70
CA ALA A 166 19.02 4.09 16.66
C ALA A 166 17.56 4.13 16.15
N ASN A 167 16.78 3.12 16.50
CA ASN A 167 15.36 3.09 16.18
C ASN A 167 14.58 4.21 16.88
N PRO A 168 13.53 4.76 16.25
CA PRO A 168 12.65 5.74 16.88
C PRO A 168 12.03 5.20 18.20
N PRO A 169 11.89 6.02 19.24
CA PRO A 169 11.25 5.61 20.48
C PRO A 169 9.75 5.38 20.29
N VAL A 170 9.18 4.44 21.03
CA VAL A 170 7.75 4.12 21.03
C VAL A 170 7.21 4.21 22.46
N THR A 171 6.03 4.83 22.63
CA THR A 171 5.34 4.93 23.93
C THR A 171 4.01 4.19 23.89
N ASN A 172 3.73 3.44 24.95
CA ASN A 172 2.40 2.88 25.20
C ASN A 172 1.60 3.88 26.06
N TYR A 173 0.61 4.54 25.47
CA TYR A 173 -0.26 5.49 26.18
C TYR A 173 -1.39 4.83 26.98
N GLY A 174 -1.46 3.50 27.00
CA GLY A 174 -2.46 2.75 27.74
C GLY A 174 -3.82 2.69 27.04
N GLN A 175 -4.85 2.33 27.81
CA GLN A 175 -6.22 2.19 27.29
C GLN A 175 -6.92 3.54 27.26
N VAL A 176 -7.54 3.86 26.12
CA VAL A 176 -8.39 5.03 25.96
C VAL A 176 -9.85 4.59 25.98
N ILE A 177 -10.62 5.06 26.95
CA ILE A 177 -12.05 4.79 27.03
C ILE A 177 -12.78 5.72 26.06
N LEU A 178 -13.36 5.13 25.01
CA LEU A 178 -14.13 5.87 24.02
C LEU A 178 -15.62 5.88 24.37
N LYS A 179 -16.27 7.02 24.16
CA LYS A 179 -17.72 7.20 24.28
C LYS A 179 -18.32 7.22 22.88
N ARG A 180 -19.43 6.51 22.70
CA ARG A 180 -20.22 6.61 21.46
C ARG A 180 -20.79 8.03 21.37
N LEU A 181 -20.61 8.65 20.21
CA LEU A 181 -21.29 9.88 19.84
C LEU A 181 -22.63 9.53 19.18
N GLY A 182 -23.69 10.23 19.58
CA GLY A 182 -25.06 9.95 19.13
C GLY A 182 -25.59 8.58 19.60
N THR A 183 -26.83 8.28 19.23
CA THR A 183 -27.48 6.99 19.50
C THR A 183 -27.12 5.93 18.46
N ASN A 184 -26.89 6.36 17.21
CA ASN A 184 -26.47 5.53 16.09
C ASN A 184 -25.64 6.37 15.10
N LEU A 185 -25.17 5.77 14.00
CA LEU A 185 -24.42 6.50 12.98
C LEU A 185 -25.26 7.63 12.35
N LEU A 186 -26.52 7.36 11.98
CA LEU A 186 -27.38 8.33 11.31
C LEU A 186 -27.69 9.55 12.18
N SER A 187 -27.89 9.37 13.49
CA SER A 187 -28.10 10.48 14.43
C SER A 187 -26.84 11.32 14.68
N THR A 188 -25.66 10.77 14.40
CA THR A 188 -24.42 11.54 14.35
C THR A 188 -24.31 12.31 13.03
N LEU A 189 -24.59 11.64 11.90
CA LEU A 189 -24.51 12.25 10.57
C LEU A 189 -25.52 13.37 10.36
N SER A 190 -26.70 13.31 10.99
CA SER A 190 -27.70 14.39 10.92
C SER A 190 -27.24 15.70 11.54
N GLN A 191 -26.15 15.69 12.33
CA GLN A 191 -25.53 16.89 12.88
C GLN A 191 -24.50 17.52 11.91
N ILE A 192 -24.11 16.81 10.85
CA ILE A 192 -23.16 17.28 9.86
C ILE A 192 -23.96 17.93 8.73
N GLN A 193 -23.74 19.22 8.51
CA GLN A 193 -24.43 19.99 7.48
C GLN A 193 -23.65 19.90 6.15
N GLU A 194 -23.93 18.86 5.36
CA GLU A 194 -23.39 18.72 4.00
C GLU A 194 -24.47 18.97 2.94
N PRO A 195 -24.13 19.54 1.78
CA PRO A 195 -25.08 19.73 0.69
C PRO A 195 -25.58 18.38 0.14
N CYS A 196 -26.88 18.16 0.20
CA CYS A 196 -27.51 16.98 -0.37
C CYS A 196 -27.84 17.19 -1.86
N THR A 197 -27.39 16.28 -2.72
CA THR A 197 -27.81 16.25 -4.13
C THR A 197 -29.03 15.36 -4.30
N GLN A 198 -30.11 15.91 -4.88
CA GLN A 198 -31.31 15.15 -5.22
C GLN A 198 -31.19 14.57 -6.63
N SER A 199 -31.53 13.30 -6.80
CA SER A 199 -31.52 12.59 -8.08
C SER A 199 -32.60 11.51 -8.09
N GLN A 200 -33.08 11.14 -9.29
CA GLN A 200 -34.00 10.01 -9.46
C GLN A 200 -33.28 8.67 -9.24
N ASP A 201 -32.06 8.56 -9.75
CA ASP A 201 -31.20 7.38 -9.62
C ASP A 201 -30.00 7.66 -8.70
N PRO A 202 -29.49 6.66 -7.96
CA PRO A 202 -28.31 6.84 -7.12
C PRO A 202 -27.11 7.23 -7.99
N LEU A 203 -26.56 8.41 -7.72
CA LEU A 203 -25.36 8.91 -8.38
C LEU A 203 -24.12 8.19 -7.83
N THR A 204 -23.07 8.10 -8.64
CA THR A 204 -21.76 7.65 -8.16
C THR A 204 -21.08 8.72 -7.32
N PHE A 205 -20.07 8.32 -6.55
CA PHE A 205 -19.19 9.20 -5.77
C PHE A 205 -18.60 10.35 -6.62
N VAL A 206 -18.18 10.06 -7.85
CA VAL A 206 -17.62 11.07 -8.78
C VAL A 206 -18.70 12.04 -9.26
N GLN A 207 -19.91 11.58 -9.51
CA GLN A 207 -21.01 12.44 -9.97
C GLN A 207 -21.51 13.41 -8.90
N VAL A 208 -21.22 13.13 -7.62
CA VAL A 208 -21.50 14.04 -6.50
C VAL A 208 -20.24 14.78 -6.01
N ASP A 209 -19.16 14.77 -6.81
CA ASP A 209 -17.89 15.43 -6.50
C ASP A 209 -17.27 14.99 -5.15
N HIS A 210 -17.39 13.70 -4.83
CA HIS A 210 -16.91 13.11 -3.58
C HIS A 210 -16.01 11.90 -3.84
N GLY A 211 -14.71 12.13 -4.06
CA GLY A 211 -13.80 11.07 -4.54
C GLY A 211 -13.35 10.02 -3.51
N LEU A 212 -13.46 10.28 -2.21
CA LEU A 212 -12.91 9.42 -1.15
C LEU A 212 -13.87 9.35 0.04
N GLY A 213 -13.78 8.29 0.85
CA GLY A 213 -14.53 8.18 2.10
C GLY A 213 -15.89 7.51 1.93
N TYR A 214 -16.96 8.20 2.33
CA TYR A 214 -18.29 7.62 2.50
C TYR A 214 -19.37 8.56 1.94
N VAL A 215 -20.38 8.00 1.28
CA VAL A 215 -21.58 8.74 0.86
C VAL A 215 -22.82 8.07 1.42
N LEU A 216 -23.71 8.88 2.00
CA LEU A 216 -25.01 8.46 2.49
C LEU A 216 -26.06 8.65 1.38
N TYR A 217 -26.67 7.55 0.95
CA TYR A 217 -27.84 7.57 0.06
C TYR A 217 -29.11 7.40 0.89
N THR A 218 -30.09 8.29 0.70
CA THR A 218 -31.38 8.24 1.40
C THR A 218 -32.52 8.18 0.39
N MET A 219 -33.54 7.38 0.70
CA MET A 219 -34.77 7.32 -0.07
C MET A 219 -35.96 6.98 0.83
N THR A 220 -37.15 7.46 0.47
CA THR A 220 -38.40 7.05 1.11
C THR A 220 -39.14 6.07 0.22
N LEU A 221 -39.37 4.85 0.72
CA LEU A 221 -40.14 3.84 0.02
C LEU A 221 -41.64 4.13 0.16
N LYS A 222 -42.35 4.22 -0.97
CA LYS A 222 -43.82 4.46 -0.99
C LYS A 222 -44.64 3.21 -0.67
N ALA A 223 -44.05 2.03 -0.83
CA ALA A 223 -44.66 0.74 -0.53
C ALA A 223 -43.58 -0.22 0.01
N GLY A 224 -44.00 -1.18 0.83
CA GLY A 224 -43.10 -2.21 1.35
C GLY A 224 -42.61 -3.17 0.27
N GLY A 225 -41.48 -3.83 0.53
CA GLY A 225 -40.90 -4.86 -0.32
C GLY A 225 -40.24 -5.96 0.53
N LYS A 226 -39.85 -7.07 -0.10
CA LYS A 226 -39.17 -8.19 0.58
C LYS A 226 -37.66 -8.18 0.38
N THR A 227 -37.18 -7.71 -0.75
CA THR A 227 -35.76 -7.82 -1.15
C THR A 227 -35.28 -6.47 -1.67
N LEU A 228 -34.18 -5.98 -1.08
CA LEU A 228 -33.41 -4.86 -1.62
C LEU A 228 -32.28 -5.45 -2.49
N VAL A 229 -32.22 -5.04 -3.76
CA VAL A 229 -31.16 -5.45 -4.68
C VAL A 229 -30.32 -4.22 -5.01
N ALA A 230 -29.03 -4.28 -4.71
CA ALA A 230 -28.09 -3.18 -4.94
C ALA A 230 -26.88 -3.71 -5.74
N PRO A 231 -27.04 -3.95 -7.05
CA PRO A 231 -26.08 -4.69 -7.87
C PRO A 231 -24.77 -3.92 -8.12
N ASN A 232 -24.77 -2.60 -7.89
CA ASN A 232 -23.67 -1.71 -8.20
C ASN A 232 -22.99 -1.10 -6.96
N ILE A 233 -23.12 -1.72 -5.78
CA ILE A 233 -22.37 -1.29 -4.60
C ILE A 233 -20.87 -1.47 -4.87
N ARG A 234 -20.12 -0.38 -4.72
CA ARG A 234 -18.66 -0.35 -4.81
C ARG A 234 -18.10 0.43 -3.62
N ASP A 235 -17.49 -0.18 -2.60
CA ASP A 235 -17.18 -1.63 -2.44
C ASP A 235 -17.91 -2.29 -1.27
N TYR A 236 -18.39 -1.51 -0.30
CA TYR A 236 -19.06 -2.01 0.90
C TYR A 236 -20.12 -1.02 1.37
N GLY A 237 -21.32 -1.49 1.70
CA GLY A 237 -22.45 -0.64 2.10
C GLY A 237 -23.13 -1.14 3.37
N TYR A 238 -23.56 -0.22 4.21
CA TYR A 238 -24.45 -0.49 5.34
C TYR A 238 -25.88 -0.08 4.96
N VAL A 239 -26.85 -0.95 5.23
CA VAL A 239 -28.26 -0.69 4.95
C VAL A 239 -29.01 -0.43 6.26
N PHE A 240 -29.74 0.68 6.28
CA PHE A 240 -30.62 1.06 7.39
C PHE A 240 -32.06 1.10 6.88
N ILE A 241 -32.98 0.49 7.62
CA ILE A 241 -34.42 0.55 7.35
C ILE A 241 -35.09 1.17 8.58
N ASN A 242 -35.77 2.30 8.40
CA ASN A 242 -36.35 3.07 9.50
C ASN A 242 -35.34 3.35 10.61
N GLU A 243 -34.13 3.77 10.21
CA GLU A 243 -32.98 4.05 11.09
C GLU A 243 -32.41 2.84 11.86
N GLN A 244 -32.93 1.63 11.61
CA GLN A 244 -32.46 0.39 12.19
C GLN A 244 -31.55 -0.35 11.20
N ALA A 245 -30.46 -0.93 11.69
CA ALA A 245 -29.60 -1.81 10.90
C ALA A 245 -29.28 -3.06 11.71
N ALA A 246 -29.00 -4.17 11.01
CA ALA A 246 -28.56 -5.43 11.64
C ALA A 246 -27.23 -5.26 12.41
N PHE A 247 -26.45 -4.24 12.05
CA PHE A 247 -25.22 -3.83 12.71
C PHE A 247 -25.36 -2.39 13.18
N GLN A 248 -24.70 -2.04 14.28
CA GLN A 248 -24.72 -0.66 14.80
C GLN A 248 -23.38 0.03 14.57
N PRO A 249 -23.07 0.53 13.35
CA PRO A 249 -21.93 1.41 13.17
C PRO A 249 -22.12 2.69 14.00
N GLY A 250 -21.02 3.38 14.28
CA GLY A 250 -21.05 4.57 15.12
C GLY A 250 -19.73 5.30 15.13
N VAL A 251 -19.78 6.55 15.58
CA VAL A 251 -18.61 7.36 15.85
C VAL A 251 -18.29 7.24 17.34
N PHE A 252 -17.03 7.00 17.66
CA PHE A 252 -16.56 6.87 19.03
C PHE A 252 -15.45 7.89 19.26
N VAL A 253 -15.55 8.64 20.36
CA VAL A 253 -14.63 9.74 20.68
C VAL A 253 -14.12 9.57 22.10
N GLY A 254 -12.84 9.84 22.31
CA GLY A 254 -12.22 9.88 23.62
C GLY A 254 -10.96 10.72 23.60
N THR A 255 -10.41 10.95 24.77
CA THR A 255 -9.22 11.77 24.98
C THR A 255 -8.25 11.03 25.88
N PHE A 256 -6.96 11.19 25.64
CA PHE A 256 -5.90 10.68 26.49
C PHE A 256 -4.79 11.73 26.60
N SER A 257 -3.99 11.64 27.66
CA SER A 257 -2.84 12.53 27.87
C SER A 257 -1.57 11.88 27.33
N ALA A 258 -0.82 12.61 26.51
CA ALA A 258 0.49 12.19 26.03
C ALA A 258 1.59 12.82 26.90
N SER A 259 2.34 11.99 27.64
CA SER A 259 3.48 12.44 28.44
C SER A 259 4.77 12.63 27.62
N ALA A 260 4.83 12.04 26.43
CA ALA A 260 5.88 12.20 25.43
C ALA A 260 5.24 12.24 24.03
N PHE A 261 5.91 12.85 23.05
CA PHE A 261 5.48 12.87 21.65
C PHE A 261 6.34 11.91 20.84
N THR A 262 6.04 10.61 20.94
CA THR A 262 6.76 9.53 20.24
C THR A 262 5.77 8.67 19.49
N ASP A 263 6.27 7.74 18.68
CA ASP A 263 5.42 6.79 17.98
C ASP A 263 4.61 5.91 18.94
N THR A 264 3.45 5.48 18.46
CA THR A 264 2.58 4.49 19.12
C THR A 264 1.71 3.80 18.08
N PHE A 265 1.09 2.69 18.45
CA PHE A 265 0.29 1.87 17.54
C PHE A 265 -1.11 1.65 18.09
N PHE A 266 -2.10 1.87 17.23
CA PHE A 266 -3.49 1.56 17.57
C PHE A 266 -3.73 0.06 17.52
N ASN A 267 -4.21 -0.50 18.64
CA ASN A 267 -4.66 -1.87 18.68
C ASN A 267 -6.16 -1.94 18.35
N SER A 268 -6.49 -2.42 17.15
CA SER A 268 -7.87 -2.61 16.69
C SER A 268 -8.48 -3.94 17.13
N THR A 269 -7.81 -4.77 17.94
CA THR A 269 -8.35 -6.04 18.42
C THR A 269 -9.69 -5.83 19.13
N GLY A 270 -10.69 -6.62 18.77
CA GLY A 270 -12.05 -6.52 19.32
C GLY A 270 -12.93 -5.45 18.67
N TRP A 271 -12.37 -4.62 17.79
CA TRP A 271 -13.15 -3.78 16.89
C TRP A 271 -13.62 -4.58 15.67
N GLY A 272 -14.50 -3.99 14.85
CA GLY A 272 -14.84 -4.52 13.54
C GLY A 272 -13.99 -3.87 12.45
N LYS A 273 -14.65 -3.09 11.59
CA LYS A 273 -14.05 -2.32 10.51
C LYS A 273 -14.32 -0.83 10.71
N GLY A 274 -13.35 0.03 10.41
CA GLY A 274 -13.55 1.47 10.54
C GLY A 274 -12.39 2.32 10.05
N GLN A 275 -12.43 3.59 10.46
CA GLN A 275 -11.43 4.61 10.18
C GLN A 275 -10.99 5.22 11.50
N LEU A 276 -9.68 5.42 11.70
CA LEU A 276 -9.13 6.05 12.89
C LEU A 276 -8.72 7.49 12.61
N PHE A 277 -9.10 8.40 13.50
CA PHE A 277 -8.63 9.77 13.53
C PHE A 277 -7.97 10.09 14.87
N VAL A 278 -6.84 10.77 14.83
CA VAL A 278 -6.12 11.26 16.02
C VAL A 278 -5.85 12.74 15.82
N ASN A 279 -6.40 13.60 16.68
CA ASN A 279 -6.23 15.06 16.59
C ASN A 279 -6.56 15.64 15.19
N GLY A 280 -7.60 15.12 14.55
CA GLY A 280 -8.02 15.52 13.19
C GLY A 280 -7.21 14.88 12.05
N PHE A 281 -6.09 14.22 12.35
CA PHE A 281 -5.33 13.46 11.36
C PHE A 281 -5.98 12.11 11.10
N ASN A 282 -6.23 11.80 9.83
CA ASN A 282 -6.80 10.53 9.41
C ASN A 282 -5.71 9.45 9.29
N VAL A 283 -5.56 8.64 10.34
CA VAL A 283 -4.52 7.61 10.43
C VAL A 283 -4.73 6.52 9.38
N GLY A 284 -5.97 6.20 9.04
CA GLY A 284 -6.25 5.19 8.04
C GLY A 284 -7.35 4.21 8.45
N ARG A 285 -7.55 3.22 7.59
CA ARG A 285 -8.56 2.17 7.76
C ARG A 285 -8.05 1.11 8.74
N TYR A 286 -8.95 0.46 9.45
CA TYR A 286 -8.66 -0.79 10.16
C TYR A 286 -9.76 -1.81 9.89
N TRP A 287 -9.38 -3.08 9.97
CA TRP A 287 -10.29 -4.21 9.88
C TRP A 287 -9.69 -5.36 10.68
N ALA A 288 -10.28 -5.65 11.84
CA ALA A 288 -9.82 -6.70 12.74
C ALA A 288 -10.37 -8.10 12.36
#